data_AF-A0A0B1SPU2-F1
#
_entry.id   AF-A0A0B1SPU2-F1
#
_cell.length_a   1.000
_cell.length_b   1.000
_cell.length_c   1.000
_cell.angle_alpha   90.00
_cell.angle_beta   90.00
_cell.angle_gamma   90.00
#
_symmetry.space_group_name_H-M   'P 1'
#
loop_
_entity.id
_entity.type
_entity.pdbx_description
1 polymer ?
#
loop_
_entity_poly.entity_id
_entity_poly.type
_entity_poly.pdbx_seq_one_letter_code
_entity_poly.pdbx_strand_id
1 'polypeptide(L)'
;MFYREHTPESLPDVFIAQARKALEDEDYHRAESCLLRANRPDIILKFYQENGMWPDALRIAKEYLPHQLLQLQEEFEQVELLGGGRGVNSLLAQGRAFEEQREWAKAVQAYLKVNHTTTSDQSLINDAMLKSADLALRFLASTDEEMVMKVVDALEANKSYEKMAELLLAIGQNRQAVIALVRAQQWSKAKQVATEFVPEMVADVESQYKEWLTQEGRVGELIDVDVISAIDLLIAKGQWEKALETARQQKVNLKPQILNFAQELAKPFCWVI
;
A
#
# COMPACT_ATOMS: atom_id res chain seq x y z
N MET A 1 -59.32 -45.57 28.11
CA MET A 1 -58.52 -45.29 26.90
C MET A 1 -57.75 -43.99 27.16
N PHE A 2 -56.80 -43.95 28.10
CA PHE A 2 -55.39 -44.32 27.96
C PHE A 2 -54.70 -43.79 26.70
N TYR A 3 -53.58 -43.07 26.94
CA TYR A 3 -52.52 -42.58 26.04
C TYR A 3 -52.72 -41.23 25.33
N ARG A 4 -52.42 -40.14 26.07
CA ARG A 4 -51.75 -38.96 25.50
C ARG A 4 -50.30 -39.37 25.22
N GLU A 5 -50.05 -39.89 24.03
CA GLU A 5 -48.70 -39.98 23.47
C GLU A 5 -48.25 -38.57 23.09
N HIS A 6 -47.81 -37.79 24.09
CA HIS A 6 -46.83 -36.75 23.81
C HIS A 6 -45.53 -37.49 23.52
N THR A 7 -45.30 -37.76 22.23
CA THR A 7 -44.03 -38.30 21.77
C THR A 7 -42.91 -37.34 22.20
N PRO A 8 -41.94 -37.80 23.02
CA PRO A 8 -40.81 -36.97 23.44
C PRO A 8 -39.99 -36.43 22.25
N GLU A 9 -40.15 -37.05 21.08
CA GLU A 9 -39.51 -36.67 19.82
C GLU A 9 -40.09 -35.42 19.16
N SER A 10 -41.31 -34.97 19.51
CA SER A 10 -41.92 -33.75 18.94
C SER A 10 -41.54 -32.47 19.69
N LEU A 11 -40.95 -32.59 20.88
CA LEU A 11 -40.62 -31.45 21.73
C LEU A 11 -39.55 -30.54 21.09
N PRO A 12 -38.47 -31.07 20.48
CA PRO A 12 -37.50 -30.25 19.76
C PRO A 12 -38.13 -29.47 18.61
N ASP A 13 -39.06 -30.07 17.86
CA ASP A 13 -39.72 -29.42 16.72
C ASP A 13 -40.63 -28.26 17.15
N VAL A 14 -41.32 -28.41 18.28
CA VAL A 14 -42.12 -27.32 18.87
C VAL A 14 -41.22 -26.16 19.30
N PHE A 15 -40.07 -26.45 19.93
CA PHE A 15 -39.12 -25.41 20.32
C PHE A 15 -38.46 -24.72 19.13
N ILE A 16 -38.16 -25.45 18.04
CA ILE A 16 -37.63 -24.84 16.81
C ILE A 16 -38.68 -23.93 16.16
N ALA A 17 -39.95 -24.34 16.12
CA ALA A 17 -41.03 -23.49 15.60
C ALA A 17 -41.24 -22.22 16.45
N GLN A 18 -41.17 -22.35 17.78
CA GLN A 18 -41.22 -21.21 18.69
C GLN A 18 -40.02 -20.28 18.53
N ALA A 19 -38.83 -20.84 18.32
CA ALA A 19 -37.63 -20.05 18.07
C ALA A 19 -37.73 -19.25 16.76
N ARG A 20 -38.24 -19.85 15.68
CA ARG A 20 -38.45 -19.14 14.40
C ARG A 20 -39.37 -17.94 14.58
N LYS A 21 -40.48 -18.13 15.30
CA LYS A 21 -41.40 -17.03 15.61
C LYS A 21 -40.73 -15.95 16.46
N ALA A 22 -39.93 -16.34 17.45
CA ALA A 22 -39.18 -15.38 18.26
C ALA A 22 -38.11 -14.61 17.46
N LEU A 23 -37.50 -15.23 16.44
CA LEU A 23 -36.60 -14.55 15.51
C LEU A 23 -37.34 -13.55 14.61
N GLU A 24 -38.56 -13.89 14.15
CA GLU A 24 -39.45 -12.98 13.41
C GLU A 24 -39.87 -11.77 14.27
N ASP A 25 -40.07 -11.99 15.57
CA ASP A 25 -40.40 -10.96 16.55
C ASP A 25 -39.15 -10.18 17.07
N GLU A 26 -37.95 -10.43 16.51
CA GLU A 26 -36.65 -9.88 16.93
C GLU A 26 -36.28 -10.14 18.41
N ASP A 27 -36.93 -11.12 19.05
CA ASP A 27 -36.69 -11.52 20.44
C ASP A 27 -35.62 -12.63 20.51
N TYR A 28 -34.36 -12.22 20.31
CA TYR A 28 -33.22 -13.13 20.22
C TYR A 28 -33.00 -13.96 21.48
N HIS A 29 -33.30 -13.41 22.66
CA HIS A 29 -33.14 -14.11 23.94
C HIS A 29 -34.14 -15.27 24.08
N ARG A 30 -35.39 -15.07 23.63
CA ARG A 30 -36.37 -16.17 23.60
C ARG A 30 -36.01 -17.21 22.55
N ALA A 31 -35.57 -16.79 21.36
CA ALA A 31 -35.13 -17.70 20.31
C ALA A 31 -33.95 -18.58 20.77
N GLU A 32 -32.95 -17.98 21.42
CA GLU A 32 -31.81 -18.69 22.01
C GLU A 32 -32.28 -19.73 23.03
N SER A 33 -33.12 -19.34 24.00
CA SER A 33 -33.60 -20.25 25.04
C SER A 33 -34.35 -21.45 24.45
N CYS A 34 -35.17 -21.22 23.42
CA CYS A 34 -35.89 -22.28 22.72
C CYS A 34 -34.93 -23.22 21.96
N LEU A 35 -33.93 -22.69 21.24
CA LEU A 35 -32.98 -23.50 20.47
C LEU A 35 -32.02 -24.31 21.35
N LEU A 36 -31.61 -23.75 22.50
CA LEU A 36 -30.81 -24.48 23.49
C LEU A 36 -31.61 -25.62 24.13
N ARG A 37 -32.89 -25.38 24.45
CA ARG A 37 -33.80 -26.45 24.94
C ARG A 37 -34.08 -27.53 23.90
N ALA A 38 -34.02 -27.18 22.62
CA ALA A 38 -34.11 -28.13 21.51
C ALA A 38 -32.80 -28.89 21.24
N ASN A 39 -31.72 -28.61 22.00
CA ASN A 39 -30.37 -29.14 21.78
C ASN A 39 -29.84 -28.82 20.36
N ARG A 40 -30.14 -27.62 19.84
CA ARG A 40 -29.68 -27.14 18.52
C ARG A 40 -28.93 -25.80 18.64
N PRO A 41 -27.81 -25.75 19.40
CA PRO A 41 -26.96 -24.55 19.48
C PRO A 41 -26.39 -24.14 18.12
N ASP A 42 -26.24 -25.09 17.17
CA ASP A 42 -25.72 -24.81 15.82
C ASP A 42 -26.58 -23.79 15.04
N ILE A 43 -27.91 -23.79 15.26
CA ILE A 43 -28.83 -22.93 14.52
C ILE A 43 -28.71 -21.48 15.02
N ILE A 44 -28.70 -21.28 16.34
CA ILE A 44 -28.55 -19.94 16.91
C ILE A 44 -27.14 -19.40 16.67
N LEU A 45 -26.12 -20.27 16.65
CA LEU A 45 -24.75 -19.89 16.33
C LEU A 45 -24.64 -19.31 14.92
N LYS A 46 -25.18 -20.00 13.91
CA LYS A 46 -25.23 -19.51 12.53
C LYS A 46 -26.01 -18.20 12.42
N PHE A 47 -27.12 -18.09 13.12
CA PHE A 47 -27.89 -16.86 13.16
C PHE A 47 -27.06 -15.69 13.73
N TYR A 48 -26.33 -15.89 14.82
CA TYR A 48 -25.44 -14.85 15.36
C TYR A 48 -24.27 -14.50 14.43
N GLN A 49 -23.69 -15.49 13.73
CA GLN A 49 -22.66 -15.25 12.71
C GLN A 49 -23.19 -14.39 11.55
N GLU A 50 -24.33 -14.76 10.97
CA GLU A 50 -24.93 -14.07 9.82
C GLU A 50 -25.34 -12.62 10.15
N ASN A 51 -25.74 -12.35 11.40
CA ASN A 51 -26.10 -11.01 11.87
C ASN A 51 -24.91 -10.21 12.45
N GLY A 52 -23.69 -10.74 12.41
CA GLY A 52 -22.49 -10.07 12.94
C GLY A 52 -22.46 -9.93 14.46
N MET A 53 -23.26 -10.70 15.19
CA MET A 53 -23.33 -10.73 16.67
C MET A 53 -22.28 -11.68 17.24
N TRP A 54 -21.00 -11.41 16.93
CA TRP A 54 -19.87 -12.26 17.31
C TRP A 54 -19.67 -12.47 18.82
N PRO A 55 -19.89 -11.50 19.72
CA PRO A 55 -19.75 -11.72 21.16
C PRO A 55 -20.71 -12.80 21.67
N ASP A 56 -21.94 -12.82 21.19
CA ASP A 56 -22.95 -13.82 21.54
C ASP A 56 -22.68 -15.17 20.87
N ALA A 57 -22.20 -15.16 19.62
CA ALA A 57 -21.75 -16.38 18.95
C ALA A 57 -20.61 -17.08 19.72
N LEU A 58 -19.59 -16.33 20.14
CA LEU A 58 -18.46 -16.85 20.91
C LEU A 58 -18.86 -17.36 22.29
N ARG A 59 -19.84 -16.70 22.95
CA ARG A 59 -20.40 -17.19 24.22
C ARG A 59 -21.06 -18.55 24.04
N ILE A 60 -21.94 -18.69 23.05
CA ILE A 60 -22.64 -19.95 22.76
C ILE A 60 -21.64 -21.05 22.40
N ALA A 61 -20.65 -20.74 21.54
CA ALA A 61 -19.64 -21.73 21.17
C ALA A 61 -18.80 -22.20 22.36
N LYS A 62 -18.44 -21.29 23.27
CA LYS A 62 -17.68 -21.64 24.48
C LYS A 62 -18.47 -22.55 25.43
N GLU A 63 -19.77 -22.33 25.57
CA GLU A 63 -20.61 -23.06 26.52
C GLU A 63 -21.15 -24.38 25.96
N TYR A 64 -21.48 -24.41 24.66
CA TYR A 64 -22.23 -25.53 24.05
C TYR A 64 -21.50 -26.24 22.90
N LEU A 65 -20.52 -25.61 22.24
CA LEU A 65 -19.83 -26.15 21.06
C LEU A 65 -18.30 -25.91 21.14
N PRO A 66 -17.60 -26.41 22.18
CA PRO A 66 -16.20 -26.08 22.41
C PRO A 66 -15.26 -26.57 21.29
N HIS A 67 -15.67 -27.58 20.52
CA HIS A 67 -14.92 -28.07 19.35
C HIS A 67 -14.97 -27.10 18.15
N GLN A 68 -15.98 -26.24 18.05
CA GLN A 68 -16.10 -25.21 17.00
C GLN A 68 -15.55 -23.85 17.45
N LEU A 69 -15.22 -23.69 18.73
CA LEU A 69 -14.77 -22.41 19.29
C LEU A 69 -13.53 -21.87 18.59
N LEU A 70 -12.53 -22.72 18.32
CA LEU A 70 -11.29 -22.30 17.67
C LEU A 70 -11.56 -21.77 16.24
N GLN A 71 -12.34 -22.52 15.46
CA GLN A 71 -12.72 -22.11 14.11
C GLN A 71 -13.52 -20.79 14.14
N LEU A 72 -14.44 -20.64 15.09
CA LEU A 72 -15.24 -19.43 15.22
C LEU A 72 -14.41 -18.20 15.64
N GLN A 73 -13.39 -18.40 16.46
CA GLN A 73 -12.44 -17.35 16.82
C GLN A 73 -11.62 -16.90 15.61
N GLU A 74 -11.14 -17.84 14.80
CA GLU A 74 -10.44 -17.53 13.55
C GLU A 74 -11.35 -16.79 12.55
N GLU A 75 -12.61 -17.22 12.40
CA GLU A 75 -13.61 -16.54 11.57
C GLU A 75 -13.90 -15.12 12.09
N PHE A 76 -14.05 -14.95 13.41
CA PHE A 76 -14.24 -13.64 14.02
C PHE A 76 -13.05 -12.71 13.78
N GLU A 77 -11.83 -13.20 13.97
CA GLU A 77 -10.62 -12.42 13.71
C GLU A 77 -10.53 -12.02 12.23
N GLN A 78 -10.85 -12.91 11.29
CA GLN A 78 -10.89 -12.59 9.87
C GLN A 78 -11.96 -11.53 9.55
N VAL A 79 -13.16 -11.67 10.11
CA VAL A 79 -14.27 -10.71 9.89
C VAL A 79 -13.98 -9.37 10.56
N GLU A 80 -13.31 -9.35 11.71
CA GLU A 80 -12.86 -8.13 12.36
C GLU A 80 -11.81 -7.42 11.50
N LEU A 81 -10.83 -8.16 10.96
CA LEU A 81 -9.82 -7.65 10.04
C LEU A 81 -10.42 -7.10 8.74
N LEU A 82 -11.45 -7.75 8.19
CA LEU A 82 -12.16 -7.33 6.98
C LEU A 82 -13.19 -6.21 7.23
N GLY A 83 -13.58 -6.01 8.49
CA GLY A 83 -14.53 -4.99 8.95
C GLY A 83 -13.94 -3.58 9.01
N GLY A 84 -13.29 -3.14 7.92
CA GLY A 84 -13.02 -1.78 7.41
C GLY A 84 -12.59 -0.64 8.35
N GLY A 85 -13.30 -0.45 9.48
CA GLY A 85 -13.12 0.65 10.42
C GLY A 85 -12.95 0.23 11.89
N ARG A 86 -13.41 -0.96 12.32
CA ARG A 86 -13.12 -1.47 13.68
C ARG A 86 -11.86 -2.33 13.70
N GLY A 87 -11.66 -3.15 12.67
CA GLY A 87 -10.44 -3.95 12.51
C GLY A 87 -9.18 -3.11 12.38
N VAL A 88 -9.22 -2.03 11.61
CA VAL A 88 -8.07 -1.13 11.44
C VAL A 88 -7.70 -0.48 12.76
N ASN A 89 -8.68 0.01 13.52
CA ASN A 89 -8.44 0.59 14.84
C ASN A 89 -7.89 -0.44 15.82
N SER A 90 -8.35 -1.71 15.74
CA SER A 90 -7.80 -2.83 16.48
C SER A 90 -6.34 -3.11 16.11
N LEU A 91 -6.01 -3.14 14.81
CA LEU A 91 -4.63 -3.30 14.30
C LEU A 91 -3.71 -2.16 14.75
N LEU A 92 -4.18 -0.91 14.69
CA LEU A 92 -3.43 0.25 15.17
C LEU A 92 -3.22 0.19 16.69
N ALA A 93 -4.21 -0.26 17.45
CA ALA A 93 -4.08 -0.44 18.90
C ALA A 93 -3.11 -1.58 19.24
N GLN A 94 -3.16 -2.69 18.50
CA GLN A 94 -2.20 -3.80 18.61
C GLN A 94 -0.78 -3.33 18.30
N GLY A 95 -0.58 -2.57 17.22
CA GLY A 95 0.72 -1.97 16.87
C GLY A 95 1.29 -1.13 18.02
N ARG A 96 0.47 -0.26 18.63
CA ARG A 96 0.88 0.53 19.81
C ARG A 96 1.21 -0.32 21.04
N ALA A 97 0.43 -1.37 21.30
CA ALA A 97 0.70 -2.28 22.42
C ALA A 97 2.05 -3.00 22.24
N PHE A 98 2.38 -3.43 21.02
CA PHE A 98 3.68 -4.01 20.72
C PHE A 98 4.83 -2.99 20.82
N GLU A 99 4.60 -1.73 20.46
CA GLU A 99 5.58 -0.65 20.70
C GLU A 99 5.89 -0.46 22.20
N GLU A 100 4.86 -0.47 23.06
CA GLU A 100 5.04 -0.37 24.52
C GLU A 100 5.86 -1.54 25.08
N GLN A 101 5.67 -2.73 24.51
CA GLN A 101 6.42 -3.94 24.85
C GLN A 101 7.80 -4.00 24.18
N ARG A 102 8.16 -3.02 23.34
CA ARG A 102 9.38 -2.97 22.52
C ARG A 102 9.52 -4.16 21.55
N GLU A 103 8.41 -4.78 21.19
CA GLU A 103 8.35 -5.82 20.17
C GLU A 103 8.21 -5.21 18.77
N TRP A 104 9.28 -4.55 18.31
CA TRP A 104 9.27 -3.74 17.08
C TRP A 104 8.85 -4.51 15.82
N ALA A 105 9.33 -5.74 15.65
CA ALA A 105 8.98 -6.56 14.49
C ALA A 105 7.48 -6.86 14.43
N LYS A 106 6.85 -7.19 15.57
CA LYS A 106 5.41 -7.45 15.64
C LYS A 106 4.59 -6.17 15.46
N ALA A 107 5.06 -5.04 16.00
CA ALA A 107 4.44 -3.74 15.77
C ALA A 107 4.39 -3.40 14.28
N VAL A 108 5.52 -3.53 13.58
CA VAL A 108 5.61 -3.28 12.13
C VAL A 108 4.68 -4.23 11.36
N GLN A 109 4.64 -5.52 11.71
CA GLN A 109 3.70 -6.47 11.08
C GLN A 109 2.23 -6.05 11.26
N ALA A 110 1.85 -5.59 12.45
CA ALA A 110 0.50 -5.10 12.72
C ALA A 110 0.16 -3.87 11.86
N TYR A 111 1.10 -2.93 11.69
CA TYR A 111 0.90 -1.77 10.82
C TYR A 111 0.86 -2.12 9.33
N LEU A 112 1.65 -3.09 8.86
CA LEU A 112 1.62 -3.53 7.46
C LEU A 112 0.30 -4.21 7.07
N LYS A 113 -0.44 -4.77 8.04
CA LYS A 113 -1.80 -5.27 7.81
C LYS A 113 -2.80 -4.15 7.51
N VAL A 114 -2.49 -2.88 7.83
CA VAL A 114 -3.31 -1.72 7.47
C VAL A 114 -2.98 -1.32 6.02
N ASN A 115 -3.74 -1.85 5.08
CA ASN A 115 -3.56 -1.62 3.64
C ASN A 115 -4.92 -1.44 2.94
N HIS A 116 -4.90 -1.33 1.61
CA HIS A 116 -6.10 -1.16 0.78
C HIS A 116 -7.13 -2.31 0.88
N THR A 117 -6.75 -3.49 1.38
CA THR A 117 -7.69 -4.61 1.64
C THR A 117 -8.41 -4.47 2.97
N THR A 118 -7.80 -3.75 3.91
CA THR A 118 -8.29 -3.59 5.29
C THR A 118 -9.06 -2.29 5.46
N THR A 119 -8.74 -1.25 4.67
CA THR A 119 -9.44 0.04 4.74
C THR A 119 -9.45 0.79 3.42
N SER A 120 -10.47 1.62 3.22
CA SER A 120 -10.55 2.57 2.10
C SER A 120 -9.89 3.93 2.42
N ASP A 121 -9.54 4.17 3.69
CA ASP A 121 -8.96 5.43 4.15
C ASP A 121 -7.47 5.53 3.81
N GLN A 122 -7.15 6.23 2.73
CA GLN A 122 -5.77 6.42 2.27
C GLN A 122 -4.86 7.07 3.31
N SER A 123 -5.39 8.00 4.12
CA SER A 123 -4.61 8.68 5.16
C SER A 123 -4.14 7.71 6.24
N LEU A 124 -5.00 6.80 6.70
CA LEU A 124 -4.65 5.80 7.71
C LEU A 124 -3.62 4.80 7.20
N ILE A 125 -3.74 4.37 5.94
CA ILE A 125 -2.76 3.50 5.28
C ILE A 125 -1.40 4.21 5.25
N ASN A 126 -1.38 5.46 4.79
CA ASN A 126 -0.15 6.25 4.73
C ASN A 126 0.46 6.46 6.12
N ASP A 127 -0.34 6.80 7.14
CA ASP A 127 0.14 7.00 8.51
C ASP A 127 0.70 5.70 9.12
N ALA A 128 0.02 4.57 8.90
CA ALA A 128 0.49 3.27 9.36
C ALA A 128 1.80 2.85 8.68
N MET A 129 1.90 3.10 7.37
CA MET A 129 3.14 2.85 6.62
C MET A 129 4.30 3.74 7.04
N LEU A 130 4.06 5.04 7.25
CA LEU A 130 5.12 5.95 7.70
C LEU A 130 5.64 5.52 9.06
N LYS A 131 4.75 5.14 9.97
CA LYS A 131 5.14 4.57 11.27
C LYS A 131 5.91 3.27 11.12
N SER A 132 5.45 2.36 10.27
CA SER A 132 6.13 1.07 10.07
C SER A 132 7.53 1.27 9.50
N ALA A 133 7.70 2.21 8.56
CA ALA A 133 8.99 2.60 8.00
C ALA A 133 9.91 3.25 9.04
N ASP A 134 9.41 4.19 9.85
CA ASP A 134 10.21 4.85 10.89
C ASP A 134 10.66 3.87 11.98
N LEU A 135 9.79 2.94 12.39
CA LEU A 135 10.13 1.89 13.35
C LEU A 135 11.16 0.92 12.76
N ALA A 136 10.98 0.51 11.50
CA ALA A 136 11.90 -0.37 10.81
C ALA A 136 13.29 0.28 10.67
N LEU A 137 13.34 1.56 10.28
CA LEU A 137 14.58 2.31 10.15
C LEU A 137 15.35 2.43 11.47
N ARG A 138 14.64 2.71 12.57
CA ARG A 138 15.26 2.96 13.88
C ARG A 138 15.69 1.70 14.61
N PHE A 139 14.93 0.61 14.51
CA PHE A 139 15.10 -0.55 15.38
C PHE A 139 15.38 -1.86 14.63
N LEU A 140 14.96 -1.97 13.36
CA LEU A 140 15.05 -3.23 12.59
C LEU A 140 16.13 -3.21 11.52
N ALA A 141 16.56 -2.05 11.03
CA ALA A 141 17.54 -1.93 9.94
C ALA A 141 18.83 -2.74 10.16
N SER A 142 19.29 -2.87 11.41
CA SER A 142 20.47 -3.67 11.77
C SER A 142 20.16 -5.04 12.38
N THR A 143 18.89 -5.33 12.68
CA THR A 143 18.48 -6.49 13.48
C THR A 143 17.72 -7.53 12.66
N ASP A 144 16.84 -7.08 11.76
CA ASP A 144 15.88 -7.91 11.04
C ASP A 144 15.66 -7.37 9.62
N GLU A 145 16.59 -7.72 8.73
CA GLU A 145 16.54 -7.30 7.31
C GLU A 145 15.31 -7.89 6.59
N GLU A 146 14.89 -9.10 6.93
CA GLU A 146 13.71 -9.73 6.33
C GLU A 146 12.44 -8.91 6.60
N MET A 147 12.28 -8.43 7.84
CA MET A 147 11.13 -7.59 8.18
C MET A 147 11.20 -6.22 7.49
N VAL A 148 12.40 -5.64 7.33
CA VAL A 148 12.59 -4.40 6.58
C VAL A 148 12.22 -4.59 5.11
N MET A 149 12.60 -5.70 4.49
CA MET A 149 12.23 -6.01 3.09
C MET A 149 10.71 -6.11 2.90
N LYS A 150 9.98 -6.67 3.87
CA LYS A 150 8.50 -6.67 3.83
C LYS A 150 7.92 -5.26 3.87
N VAL A 151 8.54 -4.35 4.62
CA VAL A 151 8.14 -2.93 4.63
C VAL A 151 8.44 -2.27 3.28
N VAL A 152 9.59 -2.57 2.67
CA VAL A 152 9.98 -2.09 1.35
C VAL A 152 8.97 -2.53 0.28
N ASP A 153 8.56 -3.80 0.26
CA ASP A 153 7.55 -4.33 -0.67
C ASP A 153 6.20 -3.59 -0.50
N ALA A 154 5.80 -3.34 0.75
CA ALA A 154 4.58 -2.60 1.05
C ALA A 154 4.67 -1.12 0.61
N LEU A 155 5.83 -0.48 0.75
CA LEU A 155 6.06 0.89 0.28
C LEU A 155 6.06 0.97 -1.25
N GLU A 156 6.58 -0.04 -1.94
CA GLU A 156 6.53 -0.13 -3.40
C GLU A 156 5.08 -0.26 -3.89
N ALA A 157 4.26 -1.11 -3.26
CA ALA A 157 2.84 -1.26 -3.58
C ALA A 157 2.06 0.06 -3.44
N ASN A 158 2.42 0.88 -2.45
CA ASN A 158 1.82 2.19 -2.21
C ASN A 158 2.55 3.35 -2.91
N LYS A 159 3.52 3.07 -3.79
CA LYS A 159 4.31 4.06 -4.55
C LYS A 159 5.03 5.11 -3.69
N SER A 160 5.34 4.76 -2.44
CA SER A 160 6.03 5.64 -1.48
C SER A 160 7.55 5.47 -1.59
N TYR A 161 8.10 5.90 -2.72
CA TYR A 161 9.50 5.62 -3.08
C TYR A 161 10.55 6.38 -2.26
N GLU A 162 10.22 7.54 -1.69
CA GLU A 162 11.16 8.33 -0.89
C GLU A 162 11.56 7.61 0.40
N LYS A 163 10.57 7.14 1.15
CA LYS A 163 10.78 6.39 2.40
C LYS A 163 11.38 5.02 2.15
N MET A 164 11.02 4.39 1.03
CA MET A 164 11.62 3.14 0.56
C MET A 164 13.14 3.31 0.37
N ALA A 165 13.58 4.40 -0.26
CA ALA A 165 15.00 4.67 -0.46
C ALA A 165 15.75 4.88 0.87
N GLU A 166 15.18 5.62 1.82
CA GLU A 166 15.78 5.81 3.16
C GLU A 166 16.03 4.47 3.87
N LEU A 167 15.05 3.55 3.83
CA LEU A 167 15.19 2.22 4.41
C LEU A 167 16.23 1.36 3.68
N LEU A 168 16.21 1.36 2.35
CA LEU A 168 17.15 0.60 1.53
C LEU A 168 18.60 1.04 1.75
N LEU A 169 18.84 2.34 1.95
CA LEU A 169 20.16 2.86 2.32
C LEU A 169 20.58 2.39 3.71
N ALA A 170 19.65 2.35 4.67
CA ALA A 170 19.96 1.92 6.03
C ALA A 170 20.36 0.44 6.12
N ILE A 171 19.79 -0.43 5.27
CA ILE A 171 20.19 -1.84 5.15
C ILE A 171 21.38 -2.07 4.19
N GLY A 172 21.91 -1.00 3.57
CA GLY A 172 23.04 -1.09 2.65
C GLY A 172 22.71 -1.58 1.23
N GLN A 173 21.43 -1.69 0.88
CA GLN A 173 20.97 -2.03 -0.48
C GLN A 173 21.00 -0.80 -1.41
N ASN A 174 22.19 -0.23 -1.59
CA ASN A 174 22.43 1.04 -2.29
C ASN A 174 21.91 1.03 -3.73
N ARG A 175 22.05 -0.09 -4.43
CA ARG A 175 21.59 -0.24 -5.82
C ARG A 175 20.08 -0.05 -5.93
N GLN A 176 19.32 -0.70 -5.05
CA GLN A 176 17.86 -0.60 -5.03
C GLN A 176 17.41 0.79 -4.55
N ALA A 177 18.13 1.38 -3.59
CA ALA A 177 17.85 2.74 -3.13
C ALA A 177 17.94 3.77 -4.27
N VAL A 178 18.97 3.68 -5.13
CA VAL A 178 19.09 4.56 -6.30
C VAL A 178 17.89 4.39 -7.25
N ILE A 179 17.46 3.15 -7.51
CA ILE A 179 16.29 2.87 -8.36
C ILE A 179 15.02 3.47 -7.73
N ALA A 180 14.84 3.35 -6.41
CA ALA A 180 13.72 3.95 -5.71
C ALA A 180 13.75 5.49 -5.80
N LEU A 181 14.91 6.13 -5.61
CA LEU A 181 15.05 7.60 -5.75
C LEU A 181 14.75 8.09 -7.17
N VAL A 182 15.16 7.34 -8.19
CA VAL A 182 14.83 7.63 -9.59
C VAL A 182 13.32 7.56 -9.83
N ARG A 183 12.65 6.52 -9.30
CA ARG A 183 11.18 6.41 -9.36
C ARG A 183 10.47 7.51 -8.58
N ALA A 184 11.08 7.99 -7.49
CA ALA A 184 10.61 9.15 -6.73
C ALA A 184 10.86 10.50 -7.45
N GLN A 185 11.52 10.50 -8.61
CA GLN A 185 11.97 11.70 -9.33
C GLN A 185 12.90 12.61 -8.48
N GLN A 186 13.56 12.04 -7.47
CA GLN A 186 14.54 12.75 -6.64
C GLN A 186 15.95 12.66 -7.26
N TRP A 187 16.11 13.25 -8.44
CA TRP A 187 17.32 13.14 -9.28
C TRP A 187 18.61 13.61 -8.59
N SER A 188 18.54 14.70 -7.83
CA SER A 188 19.69 15.26 -7.11
C SER A 188 20.23 14.28 -6.06
N LYS A 189 19.33 13.72 -5.24
CA LYS A 189 19.68 12.70 -4.24
C LYS A 189 20.09 11.39 -4.90
N ALA A 190 19.41 10.96 -5.96
CA ALA A 190 19.77 9.75 -6.71
C ALA A 190 21.21 9.81 -7.23
N LYS A 191 21.61 10.96 -7.81
CA LYS A 191 22.97 11.18 -8.31
C LYS A 191 24.00 11.23 -7.17
N GLN A 192 23.70 11.90 -6.06
CA GLN A 192 24.59 11.93 -4.89
C GLN A 192 24.84 10.52 -4.35
N VAL A 193 23.78 9.77 -4.09
CA VAL A 193 23.83 8.39 -3.59
C VAL A 193 24.55 7.48 -4.58
N ALA A 194 24.25 7.59 -5.89
CA ALA A 194 24.96 6.81 -6.91
C ALA A 194 26.46 7.15 -6.94
N THR A 195 26.83 8.43 -6.83
CA THR A 195 28.25 8.83 -6.84
C THR A 195 29.02 8.29 -5.63
N GLU A 196 28.39 8.28 -4.47
CA GLU A 196 29.01 7.84 -3.22
C GLU A 196 29.05 6.32 -3.06
N PHE A 197 27.97 5.62 -3.42
CA PHE A 197 27.78 4.21 -3.11
C PHE A 197 27.77 3.27 -4.31
N VAL A 198 27.35 3.73 -5.50
CA VAL A 198 27.22 2.90 -6.71
C VAL A 198 27.65 3.68 -7.97
N PRO A 199 28.95 3.99 -8.14
CA PRO A 199 29.43 4.87 -9.23
C PRO A 199 29.07 4.35 -10.63
N GLU A 200 28.95 3.03 -10.77
CA GLU A 200 28.55 2.36 -12.02
C GLU A 200 27.15 2.78 -12.51
N MET A 201 26.24 3.12 -11.60
CA MET A 201 24.88 3.54 -11.95
C MET A 201 24.74 5.03 -12.27
N VAL A 202 25.78 5.84 -12.06
CA VAL A 202 25.71 7.30 -12.29
C VAL A 202 25.33 7.61 -13.74
N ALA A 203 25.94 6.90 -14.70
CA ALA A 203 25.63 7.07 -16.11
C ALA A 203 24.16 6.74 -16.45
N ASP A 204 23.61 5.68 -15.83
CA ASP A 204 22.21 5.27 -16.02
C ASP A 204 21.24 6.29 -15.42
N VAL A 205 21.55 6.81 -14.22
CA VAL A 205 20.75 7.85 -13.55
C VAL A 205 20.75 9.14 -14.35
N GLU A 206 21.92 9.56 -14.85
CA GLU A 206 22.03 10.75 -15.70
C GLU A 206 21.28 10.59 -17.02
N SER A 207 21.34 9.41 -17.64
CA SER A 207 20.60 9.12 -18.88
C SER A 207 19.08 9.17 -18.65
N GLN A 208 18.58 8.55 -17.58
CA GLN A 208 17.16 8.60 -17.22
C GLN A 208 16.71 10.02 -16.84
N TYR A 209 17.57 10.79 -16.16
CA TYR A 209 17.26 12.19 -15.83
C TYR A 209 17.14 13.05 -17.09
N LYS A 210 18.05 12.86 -18.07
CA LYS A 210 17.97 13.54 -19.38
C LYS A 210 16.68 13.17 -20.12
N GLU A 211 16.33 11.89 -20.15
CA GLU A 211 15.08 11.44 -20.79
C GLU A 211 13.85 12.08 -20.12
N TRP A 212 13.81 12.12 -18.80
CA TRP A 212 12.73 12.79 -18.07
C TRP A 212 12.69 14.31 -18.34
N LEU A 213 13.83 15.00 -18.33
CA LEU A 213 13.92 16.43 -18.64
C LEU A 213 13.46 16.74 -20.08
N THR A 214 13.73 15.83 -21.02
CA THR A 214 13.30 16.00 -22.40
C THR A 214 11.79 15.82 -22.57
N GLN A 215 11.19 14.83 -21.88
CA GLN A 215 9.75 14.62 -21.85
C GLN A 215 9.00 15.79 -21.18
N GLU A 216 9.46 16.23 -20.01
CA GLU A 216 8.87 17.35 -19.27
C GLU A 216 9.18 18.71 -19.95
N GLY A 217 10.18 18.71 -20.84
CA GLY A 217 10.57 19.86 -21.62
C GLY A 217 11.20 20.99 -20.81
N ARG A 218 11.84 20.64 -19.69
CA ARG A 218 12.51 21.56 -18.75
C ARG A 218 13.91 21.90 -19.27
N VAL A 219 13.94 22.72 -20.32
CA VAL A 219 15.17 23.14 -21.01
C VAL A 219 16.21 23.74 -20.06
N GLY A 220 15.79 24.55 -19.07
CA GLY A 220 16.70 25.26 -18.17
C GLY A 220 17.66 24.33 -17.43
N GLU A 221 17.11 23.30 -16.78
CA GLU A 221 17.91 22.30 -16.05
C GLU A 221 18.69 21.38 -16.99
N LEU A 222 18.19 21.18 -18.21
CA LEU A 222 18.89 20.39 -19.23
C LEU A 222 20.15 21.10 -19.74
N ILE A 223 20.18 22.43 -19.79
CA ILE A 223 21.39 23.19 -20.17
C ILE A 223 22.53 22.94 -19.17
N ASP A 224 22.22 22.87 -17.88
CA ASP A 224 23.23 22.66 -16.84
C ASP A 224 23.83 21.25 -16.83
N VAL A 225 23.06 20.27 -17.32
CA VAL A 225 23.47 18.84 -17.37
C VAL A 225 24.10 18.49 -18.72
N ASP A 226 23.48 18.93 -19.82
CA ASP A 226 23.85 18.61 -21.19
C ASP A 226 23.33 19.66 -22.16
N VAL A 227 24.16 20.68 -22.37
CA VAL A 227 23.90 21.80 -23.29
C VAL A 227 23.52 21.31 -24.69
N ILE A 228 24.09 20.20 -25.17
CA ILE A 228 23.86 19.70 -26.54
C ILE A 228 22.43 19.16 -26.65
N SER A 229 22.04 18.28 -25.73
CA SER A 229 20.68 17.74 -25.65
C SER A 229 19.63 18.85 -25.40
N ALA A 230 19.98 19.89 -24.64
CA ALA A 230 19.12 21.05 -24.43
C ALA A 230 18.89 21.87 -25.71
N ILE A 231 19.93 22.05 -26.51
CA ILE A 231 19.86 22.75 -27.80
C ILE A 231 19.01 21.93 -28.78
N ASP A 232 19.20 20.61 -28.86
CA ASP A 232 18.40 19.74 -29.74
C ASP A 232 16.91 19.78 -29.37
N LEU A 233 16.59 19.86 -28.07
CA LEU A 233 15.21 20.01 -27.61
C LEU A 233 14.61 21.40 -27.92
N LEU A 234 15.40 22.47 -27.77
CA LEU A 234 14.97 23.84 -28.14
C LEU A 234 14.70 23.95 -29.64
N ILE A 235 15.54 23.30 -30.45
CA ILE A 235 15.37 23.14 -31.90
C ILE A 235 14.05 22.41 -32.19
N ALA A 236 13.81 21.25 -31.58
CA ALA A 236 12.58 20.49 -31.77
C ALA A 236 11.30 21.26 -31.35
N LYS A 237 11.40 22.11 -30.33
CA LYS A 237 10.30 22.99 -29.87
C LYS A 237 10.12 24.26 -30.72
N GLY A 238 10.95 24.47 -31.74
CA GLY A 238 10.91 25.67 -32.58
C GLY A 238 11.39 26.95 -31.87
N GLN A 239 12.05 26.84 -30.72
CA GLN A 239 12.58 27.97 -29.93
C GLN A 239 14.02 28.29 -30.34
N TRP A 240 14.20 28.57 -31.62
CA TRP A 240 15.50 28.68 -32.29
C TRP A 240 16.38 29.82 -31.75
N GLU A 241 15.78 30.97 -31.42
CA GLU A 241 16.50 32.12 -30.87
C GLU A 241 17.18 31.77 -29.55
N LYS A 242 16.44 31.09 -28.65
CA LYS A 242 16.96 30.63 -27.37
C LYS A 242 18.03 29.55 -27.54
N ALA A 243 17.86 28.65 -28.52
CA ALA A 243 18.87 27.63 -28.84
C ALA A 243 20.20 28.25 -29.27
N LEU A 244 20.15 29.31 -30.08
CA LEU A 244 21.34 30.03 -30.52
C LEU A 244 21.99 30.83 -29.40
N GLU A 245 21.19 31.47 -28.55
CA GLU A 245 21.70 32.20 -27.38
C GLU A 245 22.41 31.28 -26.40
N THR A 246 21.80 30.15 -26.02
CA THR A 246 22.41 29.19 -25.08
C THR A 246 23.68 28.58 -25.65
N ALA A 247 23.71 28.29 -26.95
CA ALA A 247 24.87 27.72 -27.61
C ALA A 247 26.03 28.73 -27.76
N ARG A 248 25.72 30.01 -28.01
CA ARG A 248 26.69 31.11 -28.01
C ARG A 248 27.24 31.36 -26.60
N GLN A 249 26.39 31.36 -25.58
CA GLN A 249 26.78 31.58 -24.19
C GLN A 249 27.72 30.49 -23.68
N GLN A 250 27.44 29.22 -24.02
CA GLN A 250 28.25 28.07 -23.57
C GLN A 250 29.45 27.74 -24.49
N LYS A 251 29.69 28.54 -25.54
CA LYS A 251 30.78 28.36 -26.53
C LYS A 251 30.89 26.94 -27.10
N VAL A 252 29.75 26.24 -27.24
CA VAL A 252 29.72 24.88 -27.78
C VAL A 252 30.00 24.93 -29.29
N ASN A 253 30.80 24.00 -29.82
CA ASN A 253 31.18 23.99 -31.23
C ASN A 253 30.05 23.36 -32.08
N LEU A 254 28.99 24.14 -32.36
CA LEU A 254 27.75 23.71 -33.07
C LEU A 254 27.93 23.33 -34.55
N LYS A 255 29.12 22.94 -35.02
CA LYS A 255 29.38 22.70 -36.46
C LYS A 255 28.30 21.87 -37.19
N PRO A 256 27.74 20.77 -36.65
CA PRO A 256 26.63 20.05 -37.30
C PRO A 256 25.27 20.75 -37.18
N GLN A 257 24.98 21.44 -36.08
CA GLN A 257 23.71 22.14 -35.84
C GLN A 257 23.60 23.44 -36.68
N ILE A 258 24.71 24.12 -36.96
CA ILE A 258 24.79 25.28 -37.88
C ILE A 258 24.49 24.87 -39.33
N LEU A 259 24.83 23.64 -39.73
CA LEU A 259 24.55 23.13 -41.08
C LEU A 259 23.05 22.91 -41.30
N ASN A 260 22.34 22.39 -40.29
CA ASN A 260 20.88 22.29 -40.32
C ASN A 260 20.22 23.68 -40.29
N PHE A 261 20.77 24.62 -39.52
CA PHE A 261 20.33 26.01 -39.47
C PHE A 261 20.40 26.73 -40.85
N ALA A 262 21.46 26.47 -41.62
CA ALA A 262 21.60 27.03 -42.97
C ALA A 262 20.60 26.43 -43.98
N GLN A 263 20.19 25.17 -43.80
CA GLN A 263 19.25 24.51 -44.71
C GLN A 263 17.78 24.92 -44.50
N GLU A 264 17.36 25.25 -43.28
CA GLU A 264 15.98 25.74 -43.03
C GLU A 264 15.80 27.21 -43.41
N LEU A 265 16.79 28.07 -43.15
CA LEU A 265 16.75 29.48 -43.60
C LEU A 265 16.90 29.66 -45.11
N ALA A 266 17.35 28.64 -45.85
CA ALA A 266 17.38 28.67 -47.31
C ALA A 266 16.01 28.43 -47.97
N LYS A 267 15.00 27.97 -47.22
CA LYS A 267 13.67 27.67 -47.76
C LYS A 267 12.69 28.86 -47.95
N PRO A 268 12.86 30.09 -47.39
CA PRO A 268 11.90 31.17 -47.64
C PRO A 268 12.14 32.00 -48.92
N PHE A 269 13.18 31.75 -49.73
CA PHE A 269 13.48 32.61 -50.91
C PHE A 269 13.52 31.88 -52.25
N CYS A 270 12.82 30.76 -52.39
CA CYS A 270 12.71 30.07 -53.69
C CYS A 270 11.26 29.86 -54.12
N TRP A 271 10.42 30.89 -54.01
CA TRP A 271 9.25 31.06 -54.87
C TRP A 271 9.06 32.55 -55.16
N VAL A 272 8.80 32.87 -56.44
CA VAL A 272 8.65 34.19 -57.09
C VAL A 272 9.96 34.78 -57.68
N ILE A 273 10.41 34.19 -58.79
CA ILE A 273 10.63 34.93 -60.05
C ILE A 273 9.86 34.19 -61.14
#